data_AF-A0A816G3E2-F1
#
_entry.id   AF-A0A816G3E2-F1
#
_cell.length_a   1.000
_cell.length_b   1.000
_cell.length_c   1.000
_cell.angle_alpha   90.00
_cell.angle_beta   90.00
_cell.angle_gamma   90.00
#
_symmetry.space_group_name_H-M   'P 1'
#
loop_
_entity.id
_entity.type
_entity.pdbx_description
1 polymer ?
#
loop_
_entity_poly.entity_id
_entity_poly.type
_entity_poly.pdbx_seq_one_letter_code
_entity_poly.pdbx_strand_id
1 'polypeptide(L)'
;MDSSSTSLVDASSIHSPSTSSIDASLIDSSSASSVDASPIDSVDTSDDGPTLENVLYAGSNRNRCVICRRIRDSSTNMITMPKSSRLDLLIVHRTYAPQNVRCCEQHIVGHDRLNPMYIVEMNDRKKLKTTLPPQELLLILEDLLTLIQEAIKSPRLDSRDPALSNDDYLIWTGWNIAQFDIMLDMLSPFLRSSCSREPRNAIAIFWIKAKTDLSFNQIGSLFNYTGDSETRRKRVADTFDSVRILLVRNFVPLNLGVYHLTRDQALIHNTAFSKEFWDNKVTIIWDGTYIYIEKSSDHYLNRSTYSGQKCRHLVKFMSLVHPDGYVLDTIGPFQGTANDATIAQQIIETRNELIQWWDYGDIMICDRGFRDVIKTLGGLGYEVKSPAYLNKSQINTTQQKLMNLV
;
A
#
# COMPACT_ATOMS: atom_id res chain seq x y z
N MET A 1 -6.97 57.64 12.18
CA MET A 1 -8.22 58.06 12.84
C MET A 1 -9.10 56.83 12.89
N ASP A 2 -9.57 56.53 14.10
CA ASP A 2 -10.38 55.40 14.56
C ASP A 2 -9.76 54.00 14.58
N SER A 3 -8.94 53.87 15.63
CA SER A 3 -8.75 52.71 16.50
C SER A 3 -10.04 52.16 17.13
N SER A 4 -10.16 50.85 17.28
CA SER A 4 -10.62 50.23 18.53
C SER A 4 -10.32 48.73 18.58
N SER A 5 -9.30 48.41 19.36
CA SER A 5 -9.09 47.15 20.05
C SER A 5 -9.99 47.06 21.28
N THR A 6 -10.60 45.90 21.55
CA THR A 6 -10.84 45.46 22.93
C THR A 6 -11.04 43.95 23.04
N SER A 7 -10.47 43.44 24.11
CA SER A 7 -10.35 42.07 24.58
C SER A 7 -11.41 41.73 25.64
N LEU A 8 -11.40 40.47 26.08
CA LEU A 8 -11.54 39.98 27.48
C LEU A 8 -12.87 39.34 27.99
N VAL A 9 -12.67 38.10 28.52
CA VAL A 9 -13.20 37.34 29.69
C VAL A 9 -14.51 36.53 29.71
N ASP A 10 -14.32 35.37 30.36
CA ASP A 10 -15.15 34.28 30.91
C ASP A 10 -16.53 34.58 31.51
N ALA A 11 -17.42 33.57 31.48
CA ALA A 11 -17.94 32.90 32.69
C ALA A 11 -18.81 31.65 32.37
N SER A 12 -18.59 30.61 33.18
CA SER A 12 -19.33 29.36 33.45
C SER A 12 -20.88 29.45 33.44
N SER A 13 -21.65 28.38 33.14
CA SER A 13 -22.15 27.41 34.14
C SER A 13 -22.88 26.17 33.55
N ILE A 14 -22.45 24.97 33.97
CA ILE A 14 -23.19 23.83 34.59
C ILE A 14 -24.45 23.23 33.91
N HIS A 15 -24.35 21.96 33.47
CA HIS A 15 -25.15 20.84 33.99
C HIS A 15 -24.63 19.44 33.55
N SER A 16 -24.41 18.57 34.55
CA SER A 16 -23.94 17.18 34.47
C SER A 16 -25.05 16.17 34.15
N PRO A 17 -24.71 14.91 33.78
CA PRO A 17 -25.02 13.77 34.67
C PRO A 17 -23.84 12.74 34.73
N SER A 18 -23.30 12.50 35.93
CA SER A 18 -23.59 11.36 36.83
C SER A 18 -22.89 10.05 36.46
N THR A 19 -21.68 9.89 37.02
CA THR A 19 -20.94 8.65 37.20
C THR A 19 -21.50 7.84 38.37
N SER A 20 -21.73 6.54 38.18
CA SER A 20 -21.96 5.58 39.28
C SER A 20 -20.71 4.72 39.47
N SER A 21 -19.95 5.05 40.50
CA SER A 21 -18.94 4.20 41.14
C SER A 21 -19.62 3.14 42.01
N ILE A 22 -19.09 1.92 42.03
CA ILE A 22 -19.35 0.96 43.11
C ILE A 22 -18.01 0.66 43.78
N ASP A 23 -17.99 1.01 45.07
CA ASP A 23 -16.89 0.88 46.02
C ASP A 23 -16.64 -0.56 46.46
N ALA A 24 -15.38 -0.78 46.87
CA ALA A 24 -14.95 -1.89 47.69
C ALA A 24 -15.14 -1.58 49.19
N SER A 25 -15.58 -2.56 49.98
CA SER A 25 -15.37 -2.64 51.44
C SER A 25 -15.60 -4.10 51.90
N LEU A 26 -14.57 -4.74 52.48
CA LEU A 26 -14.34 -4.99 53.92
C LEU A 26 -15.00 -6.28 54.48
N ILE A 27 -14.12 -7.25 54.75
CA ILE A 27 -14.00 -8.19 55.90
C ILE A 27 -15.17 -8.22 56.90
N ASP A 28 -15.79 -9.39 57.10
CA ASP A 28 -15.85 -10.07 58.42
C ASP A 28 -16.31 -11.55 58.29
N SER A 29 -16.34 -12.25 59.42
CA SER A 29 -15.82 -13.60 59.63
C SER A 29 -16.85 -14.72 59.86
N SER A 30 -16.33 -15.96 59.81
CA SER A 30 -16.77 -17.19 60.50
C SER A 30 -17.95 -18.00 59.95
N SER A 31 -17.65 -19.23 59.51
CA SER A 31 -18.32 -20.44 60.01
C SER A 31 -17.52 -21.68 59.59
N ALA A 32 -17.16 -22.46 60.60
CA ALA A 32 -16.49 -23.74 60.47
C ALA A 32 -17.50 -24.83 60.09
N SER A 33 -17.11 -25.72 59.18
CA SER A 33 -17.61 -27.09 59.15
C SER A 33 -16.50 -28.02 58.62
N SER A 34 -16.00 -28.80 59.57
CA SER A 34 -15.10 -29.94 59.43
C SER A 34 -15.72 -31.05 58.58
N VAL A 35 -15.02 -31.54 57.56
CA VAL A 35 -15.18 -32.93 57.11
C VAL A 35 -13.85 -33.48 56.56
N ASP A 36 -13.34 -34.47 57.30
CA ASP A 36 -12.48 -35.60 56.96
C ASP A 36 -11.21 -35.43 56.13
N ALA A 37 -10.09 -35.61 56.86
CA ALA A 37 -8.82 -36.06 56.34
C ALA A 37 -8.90 -37.55 55.96
N SER A 38 -8.43 -37.87 54.76
CA SER A 38 -8.03 -39.20 54.32
C SER A 38 -6.89 -39.06 53.30
N PRO A 39 -6.01 -40.06 53.18
CA PRO A 39 -4.56 -39.87 53.25
C PRO A 39 -3.93 -39.37 51.96
N ILE A 40 -2.75 -38.76 52.14
CA ILE A 40 -1.77 -38.44 51.10
C ILE A 40 -1.39 -39.76 50.41
N ASP A 41 -2.00 -40.02 49.26
CA ASP A 41 -1.48 -41.03 48.34
C ASP A 41 -0.21 -40.49 47.66
N SER A 42 0.77 -41.39 47.65
CA SER A 42 2.09 -41.32 47.04
C SER A 42 2.23 -40.36 45.86
N VAL A 43 3.23 -39.48 45.94
CA VAL A 43 3.84 -38.82 44.78
C VAL A 43 4.29 -39.93 43.82
N ASP A 44 3.54 -40.09 42.75
CA ASP A 44 3.91 -40.92 41.62
C ASP A 44 5.17 -40.31 41.01
N THR A 45 6.30 -40.98 41.21
CA THR A 45 7.58 -40.64 40.56
C THR A 45 7.59 -41.26 39.16
N SER A 46 6.59 -40.90 38.36
CA SER A 46 6.68 -41.10 36.92
C SER A 46 7.51 -39.94 36.35
N ASP A 47 8.73 -40.27 35.92
CA ASP A 47 9.59 -39.45 35.07
C ASP A 47 8.96 -39.28 33.68
N ASP A 48 7.74 -38.73 33.62
CA ASP A 48 7.07 -38.32 32.39
C ASP A 48 7.32 -36.84 32.19
N GLY A 49 8.58 -36.51 31.92
CA GLY A 49 8.95 -35.21 31.40
C GLY A 49 8.15 -34.90 30.11
N PRO A 50 7.86 -33.62 29.82
CA PRO A 50 7.04 -33.23 28.68
C PRO A 50 7.63 -33.76 27.36
N THR A 51 6.81 -34.43 26.56
CA THR A 51 7.25 -35.08 25.32
C THR A 51 6.85 -34.27 24.09
N LEU A 52 7.81 -33.86 23.27
CA LEU A 52 7.53 -33.36 21.92
C LEU A 52 7.50 -34.54 20.95
N GLU A 53 6.36 -35.21 20.85
CA GLU A 53 6.19 -36.42 20.03
C GLU A 53 6.39 -36.21 18.52
N ASN A 54 6.40 -34.96 18.07
CA ASN A 54 6.40 -34.57 16.66
C ASN A 54 7.64 -33.78 16.22
N VAL A 55 8.74 -33.83 16.99
CA VAL A 55 10.01 -33.18 16.63
C VAL A 55 11.10 -34.22 16.38
N LEU A 56 11.81 -34.06 15.26
CA LEU A 56 12.93 -34.91 14.85
C LEU A 56 14.25 -34.36 15.36
N TYR A 57 15.18 -35.24 15.71
CA TYR A 57 16.56 -34.90 16.02
C TYR A 57 17.40 -34.93 14.74
N ALA A 58 18.10 -33.82 14.47
CA ALA A 58 18.85 -33.67 13.24
C ALA A 58 20.16 -34.48 13.19
N GLY A 59 20.66 -34.92 14.35
CA GLY A 59 21.97 -35.54 14.48
C GLY A 59 23.09 -34.52 14.72
N SER A 60 24.15 -34.94 15.40
CA SER A 60 25.31 -34.11 15.79
C SER A 60 26.61 -34.50 15.06
N ASN A 61 26.52 -35.01 13.82
CA ASN A 61 27.71 -35.45 13.08
C ASN A 61 28.44 -34.27 12.42
N ARG A 62 29.66 -33.95 12.88
CA ARG A 62 30.49 -32.86 12.35
C ARG A 62 30.99 -33.09 10.91
N ASN A 63 30.94 -34.32 10.41
CA ASN A 63 31.41 -34.71 9.07
C ASN A 63 30.28 -34.81 8.04
N ARG A 64 29.03 -34.53 8.42
CA ARG A 64 27.87 -34.57 7.52
C ARG A 64 27.05 -33.31 7.61
N CYS A 65 26.49 -32.86 6.49
CA CYS A 65 25.56 -31.74 6.49
C CYS A 65 24.26 -32.13 7.20
N VAL A 66 23.84 -31.32 8.16
CA VAL A 66 22.59 -31.51 8.91
C VAL A 66 21.32 -31.34 8.06
N ILE A 67 21.42 -30.75 6.87
CA ILE A 67 20.31 -30.51 5.93
C ILE A 67 20.24 -31.60 4.86
N CYS A 68 21.29 -31.74 4.03
CA CYS A 68 21.31 -32.68 2.90
C CYS A 68 22.03 -34.01 3.15
N ARG A 69 22.58 -34.21 4.36
CA ARG A 69 23.34 -35.41 4.79
C ARG A 69 24.59 -35.77 3.99
N ARG A 70 24.99 -34.96 3.01
CA ARG A 70 26.26 -35.14 2.29
C ARG A 70 27.44 -35.11 3.26
N ILE A 71 28.38 -36.03 3.04
CA ILE A 71 29.64 -36.11 3.79
C ILE A 71 30.54 -34.96 3.30
N ARG A 72 31.32 -34.41 4.21
CA ARG A 72 32.35 -33.42 3.88
C ARG A 72 33.36 -34.00 2.90
N ASP A 73 33.49 -33.38 1.74
CA ASP A 73 34.52 -33.66 0.74
C ASP A 73 35.27 -32.36 0.37
N SER A 74 36.24 -32.45 -0.54
CA SER A 74 37.03 -31.30 -1.00
C SER A 74 36.23 -30.25 -1.78
N SER A 75 35.00 -30.58 -2.22
CA SER A 75 34.13 -29.69 -3.00
C SER A 75 33.04 -29.00 -2.18
N THR A 76 32.82 -29.44 -0.94
CA THR A 76 31.72 -28.95 -0.09
C THR A 76 32.23 -28.06 1.03
N ASN A 77 32.04 -26.74 0.87
CA ASN A 77 32.28 -25.82 1.97
C ASN A 77 31.19 -25.99 3.04
N MET A 78 31.60 -26.39 4.24
CA MET A 78 30.71 -26.60 5.37
C MET A 78 30.96 -25.55 6.43
N ILE A 79 29.90 -24.91 6.91
CA ILE A 79 29.94 -23.93 7.99
C ILE A 79 29.27 -24.50 9.25
N THR A 80 29.57 -23.92 10.40
CA THR A 80 28.77 -24.17 11.60
C THR A 80 27.41 -23.51 11.41
N MET A 81 26.34 -24.26 11.62
CA MET A 81 24.99 -23.77 11.40
C MET A 81 24.64 -22.65 12.40
N PRO A 82 24.31 -21.44 11.93
CA PRO A 82 23.91 -20.32 12.80
C PRO A 82 22.69 -20.65 13.67
N LYS A 83 22.58 -19.96 14.82
CA LYS A 83 21.44 -20.15 15.75
C LYS A 83 20.09 -19.92 15.05
N SER A 84 19.95 -18.82 14.30
CA SER A 84 18.73 -18.47 13.58
C SER A 84 18.31 -19.57 12.58
N SER A 85 19.25 -20.13 11.83
CA SER A 85 18.94 -21.23 10.89
C SER A 85 18.52 -22.51 11.62
N ARG A 86 19.11 -22.81 12.79
CA ARG A 86 18.68 -23.97 13.60
C ARG A 86 17.24 -23.80 14.09
N LEU A 87 16.84 -22.56 14.41
CA LEU A 87 15.46 -22.24 14.77
C LEU A 87 14.53 -22.31 13.56
N ASP A 88 14.94 -21.83 12.39
CA ASP A 88 14.18 -22.02 11.13
C ASP A 88 13.92 -23.51 10.86
N LEU A 89 14.94 -24.36 11.04
CA LEU A 89 14.82 -25.81 10.88
C LEU A 89 13.86 -26.44 11.89
N LEU A 90 13.82 -25.91 13.12
CA LEU A 90 12.87 -26.36 14.14
C LEU A 90 11.44 -25.92 13.80
N ILE A 91 11.23 -24.67 13.41
CA ILE A 91 9.90 -24.08 13.18
C ILE A 91 9.28 -24.60 11.89
N VAL A 92 10.02 -24.57 10.79
CA VAL A 92 9.51 -24.90 9.45
C VAL A 92 9.45 -26.42 9.25
N HIS A 93 10.46 -27.13 9.75
CA HIS A 93 10.64 -28.56 9.45
C HIS A 93 10.49 -29.48 10.65
N ARG A 94 10.07 -28.95 11.81
CA ARG A 94 9.91 -29.71 13.07
C ARG A 94 11.15 -30.54 13.39
N THR A 95 12.33 -29.99 13.12
CA THR A 95 13.61 -30.70 13.26
C THR A 95 14.57 -29.90 14.12
N TYR A 96 14.89 -30.42 15.31
CA TYR A 96 15.84 -29.80 16.22
C TYR A 96 17.28 -30.12 15.81
N ALA A 97 18.09 -29.09 15.67
CA ALA A 97 19.52 -29.19 15.42
C ALA A 97 20.32 -28.70 16.64
N PRO A 98 21.17 -29.55 17.24
CA PRO A 98 21.97 -29.16 18.41
C PRO A 98 23.03 -28.12 18.07
N GLN A 99 23.67 -27.56 19.09
CA GLN A 99 24.77 -26.62 18.90
C GLN A 99 25.93 -27.29 18.13
N ASN A 100 26.69 -26.48 17.38
CA ASN A 100 27.89 -26.90 16.65
C ASN A 100 27.69 -27.93 15.52
N VAL A 101 26.44 -28.18 15.11
CA VAL A 101 26.15 -28.90 13.86
C VAL A 101 26.63 -28.12 12.66
N ARG A 102 26.97 -28.84 11.57
CA ARG A 102 27.45 -28.22 10.34
C ARG A 102 26.45 -28.38 9.20
N CYS A 103 26.36 -27.36 8.35
CA CYS A 103 25.61 -27.41 7.09
C CYS A 103 26.50 -26.97 5.92
N CYS A 104 26.17 -27.38 4.70
CA CYS A 104 26.77 -26.79 3.51
C CYS A 104 26.38 -25.30 3.43
N GLU A 105 27.32 -24.45 3.06
CA GLU A 105 27.14 -22.99 2.98
C GLU A 105 25.95 -22.59 2.09
N GLN A 106 25.74 -23.27 0.97
CA GLN A 106 24.63 -23.02 0.03
C GLN A 106 23.22 -23.13 0.63
N HIS A 107 23.06 -23.84 1.77
CA HIS A 107 21.77 -23.97 2.44
C HIS A 107 21.45 -22.79 3.36
N ILE A 108 22.39 -21.85 3.53
CA ILE A 108 22.17 -20.61 4.28
C ILE A 108 22.06 -19.47 3.27
N VAL A 109 21.03 -18.64 3.40
CA VAL A 109 20.83 -17.42 2.61
C VAL A 109 21.04 -16.21 3.49
N GLY A 110 21.70 -15.19 2.93
CA GLY A 110 22.15 -14.04 3.69
C GLY A 110 23.23 -14.45 4.70
N HIS A 111 23.11 -13.97 5.94
CA HIS A 111 24.09 -14.26 6.98
C HIS A 111 23.71 -15.42 7.90
N ASP A 112 22.41 -15.72 8.07
CA ASP A 112 21.99 -16.65 9.13
C ASP A 112 20.65 -17.38 8.91
N ARG A 113 19.98 -17.25 7.76
CA ARG A 113 18.66 -17.86 7.52
C ARG A 113 18.73 -19.13 6.70
N LEU A 114 17.84 -20.08 6.98
CA LEU A 114 17.73 -21.30 6.17
C LEU A 114 17.22 -20.96 4.77
N ASN A 115 17.88 -21.46 3.74
CA ASN A 115 17.46 -21.26 2.36
C ASN A 115 16.14 -22.03 2.09
N PRO A 116 15.02 -21.34 1.78
CA PRO A 116 13.73 -21.99 1.58
C PRO A 116 13.65 -22.83 0.31
N MET A 117 14.58 -22.65 -0.65
CA MET A 117 14.60 -23.39 -1.91
C MET A 117 15.13 -24.82 -1.78
N TYR A 118 15.75 -25.18 -0.65
CA TYR A 118 16.35 -26.50 -0.46
C TYR A 118 15.48 -27.41 0.40
N ILE A 119 15.31 -28.66 -0.07
CA ILE A 119 14.59 -29.69 0.67
C ILE A 119 15.51 -30.26 1.77
N VAL A 120 15.02 -30.26 3.01
CA VAL A 120 15.69 -30.91 4.12
C VAL A 120 15.51 -32.43 4.01
N GLU A 121 16.60 -33.19 4.00
CA GLU A 121 16.58 -34.64 3.93
C GLU A 121 16.06 -35.25 5.25
N MET A 122 14.85 -35.81 5.25
CA MET A 122 14.17 -36.28 6.46
C MET A 122 14.40 -37.76 6.76
N ASN A 123 14.86 -38.56 5.80
CA ASN A 123 15.00 -39.99 5.97
C ASN A 123 15.94 -40.34 7.13
N ASP A 124 15.63 -41.38 7.91
CA ASP A 124 16.44 -41.86 9.03
C ASP A 124 16.77 -40.81 10.11
N ARG A 125 15.88 -39.84 10.39
CA ARG A 125 15.98 -38.98 11.58
C ARG A 125 15.31 -39.67 12.77
N LYS A 126 15.94 -39.61 13.95
CA LYS A 126 15.39 -40.15 15.20
C LYS A 126 14.42 -39.14 15.82
N LYS A 127 13.48 -39.60 16.65
CA LYS A 127 12.63 -38.71 17.47
C LYS A 127 13.47 -38.00 18.53
N LEU A 128 13.12 -36.75 18.85
CA LEU A 128 13.87 -35.91 19.78
C LEU A 128 13.87 -36.45 21.23
N LYS A 129 12.76 -37.06 21.66
CA LYS A 129 12.49 -37.55 23.02
C LYS A 129 13.63 -38.39 23.62
N THR A 130 14.38 -39.11 22.80
CA THR A 130 15.39 -40.08 23.26
C THR A 130 16.79 -39.49 23.43
N THR A 131 16.99 -38.19 23.17
CA THR A 131 18.36 -37.68 22.90
C THR A 131 18.73 -36.38 23.64
N LEU A 132 17.79 -35.65 24.25
CA LEU A 132 18.06 -34.31 24.82
C LEU A 132 18.06 -34.28 26.36
N PRO A 133 19.06 -33.64 27.00
CA PRO A 133 19.04 -33.34 28.43
C PRO A 133 18.07 -32.17 28.76
N PRO A 134 17.50 -32.12 29.99
CA PRO A 134 16.53 -31.10 30.40
C PRO A 134 17.00 -29.64 30.21
N GLN A 135 18.29 -29.35 30.38
CA GLN A 135 18.85 -28.00 30.24
C GLN A 135 18.81 -27.50 28.79
N GLU A 136 19.01 -28.38 27.81
CA GLU A 136 18.91 -28.01 26.39
C GLU A 136 17.46 -27.74 25.99
N LEU A 137 16.49 -28.42 26.62
CA LEU A 137 15.07 -28.16 26.41
C LEU A 137 14.67 -26.75 26.89
N LEU A 138 15.20 -26.32 28.04
CA LEU A 138 14.96 -24.96 28.56
C LEU A 138 15.48 -23.88 27.60
N LEU A 139 16.70 -24.04 27.07
CA LEU A 139 17.26 -23.09 26.12
C LEU A 139 16.45 -23.01 24.83
N ILE A 140 15.93 -24.13 24.33
CA ILE A 140 15.03 -24.14 23.17
C ILE A 140 13.74 -23.39 23.48
N LEU A 141 13.17 -23.60 24.66
CA LEU A 141 11.93 -22.93 25.07
C LEU A 141 12.14 -21.41 25.19
N GLU A 142 13.25 -20.97 25.80
CA GLU A 142 13.62 -19.56 25.89
C GLU A 142 13.80 -18.92 24.51
N ASP A 143 14.47 -19.61 23.58
CA ASP A 143 14.63 -19.15 22.19
C ASP A 143 13.28 -19.04 21.48
N LEU A 144 12.39 -20.02 21.63
CA LEU A 144 11.05 -20.00 21.05
C LEU A 144 10.18 -18.89 21.64
N LEU A 145 10.24 -18.68 22.96
CA LEU A 145 9.52 -17.60 23.63
C LEU A 145 10.01 -16.23 23.15
N THR A 146 11.31 -16.06 22.95
CA THR A 146 11.89 -14.84 22.38
C THR A 146 11.35 -14.59 20.97
N LEU A 147 11.35 -15.61 20.10
CA LEU A 147 10.79 -15.51 18.76
C LEU A 147 9.30 -15.20 18.75
N ILE A 148 8.52 -15.80 19.66
CA ILE A 148 7.09 -15.50 19.80
C ILE A 148 6.90 -14.04 20.22
N GLN A 149 7.68 -13.55 21.19
CA GLN A 149 7.62 -12.16 21.63
C GLN A 149 7.99 -11.18 20.50
N GLU A 150 8.98 -11.51 19.68
CA GLU A 150 9.37 -10.73 18.50
C GLU A 150 8.29 -10.77 17.42
N ALA A 151 7.68 -11.93 17.16
CA ALA A 151 6.60 -12.10 16.20
C ALA A 151 5.35 -11.28 16.60
N ILE A 152 5.01 -11.24 17.90
CA ILE A 152 3.90 -10.43 18.42
C ILE A 152 4.17 -8.92 18.25
N LYS A 153 5.43 -8.50 18.36
CA LYS A 153 5.83 -7.10 18.19
C LYS A 153 6.01 -6.72 16.71
N SER A 154 6.18 -7.69 15.84
CA SER A 154 6.39 -7.44 14.41
C SER A 154 5.10 -6.96 13.74
N PRO A 155 5.20 -6.08 12.73
CA PRO A 155 4.05 -5.72 11.92
C PRO A 155 3.46 -6.97 11.24
N ARG A 156 2.13 -7.03 11.12
CA ARG A 156 1.44 -8.13 10.39
C ARG A 156 1.70 -8.05 8.89
N LEU A 157 2.00 -6.85 8.40
CA LEU A 157 2.47 -6.59 7.05
C LEU A 157 3.73 -5.73 7.14
N ASP A 158 4.88 -6.29 6.79
CA ASP A 158 6.12 -5.54 6.57
C ASP A 158 6.44 -5.59 5.09
N SER A 159 6.44 -4.44 4.41
CA SER A 159 6.79 -4.41 2.98
C SER A 159 8.24 -4.86 2.73
N ARG A 160 9.08 -4.92 3.77
CA ARG A 160 10.45 -5.43 3.67
C ARG A 160 10.55 -6.95 3.75
N ASP A 161 9.47 -7.64 4.11
CA ASP A 161 9.50 -9.09 4.26
C ASP A 161 9.83 -9.73 2.90
N PRO A 162 11.00 -10.40 2.76
CA PRO A 162 11.39 -11.03 1.51
C PRO A 162 10.48 -12.20 1.12
N ALA A 163 9.60 -12.65 2.03
CA ALA A 163 8.59 -13.65 1.73
C ALA A 163 7.40 -13.09 0.91
N LEU A 164 7.22 -11.76 0.85
CA LEU A 164 6.16 -11.16 0.04
C LEU A 164 6.45 -11.34 -1.45
N SER A 165 5.49 -11.95 -2.15
CA SER A 165 5.55 -12.19 -3.58
C SER A 165 5.10 -10.97 -4.39
N ASN A 166 5.30 -11.03 -5.72
CA ASN A 166 4.73 -10.04 -6.64
C ASN A 166 3.20 -9.99 -6.56
N ASP A 167 2.55 -11.14 -6.34
CA ASP A 167 1.08 -11.20 -6.22
C ASP A 167 0.61 -10.52 -4.94
N ASP A 168 1.34 -10.68 -3.83
CA ASP A 168 1.03 -9.98 -2.58
C ASP A 168 1.13 -8.46 -2.76
N TYR A 169 2.18 -7.99 -3.42
CA TYR A 169 2.37 -6.58 -3.75
C TYR A 169 1.22 -6.05 -4.64
N LEU A 170 0.83 -6.78 -5.68
CA LEU A 170 -0.28 -6.39 -6.55
C LEU A 170 -1.62 -6.31 -5.79
N ILE A 171 -1.89 -7.25 -4.90
CA ILE A 171 -3.12 -7.27 -4.08
C ILE A 171 -3.18 -6.04 -3.18
N TRP A 172 -2.08 -5.75 -2.48
CA TRP A 172 -2.06 -4.72 -1.43
C TRP A 172 -1.84 -3.32 -1.97
N THR A 173 -0.90 -3.14 -2.90
CA THR A 173 -0.49 -1.82 -3.40
C THR A 173 -0.97 -1.53 -4.82
N GLY A 174 -1.37 -2.56 -5.58
CA GLY A 174 -1.69 -2.42 -7.01
C GLY A 174 -0.47 -2.42 -7.94
N TRP A 175 0.72 -2.62 -7.38
CA TRP A 175 1.99 -2.58 -8.11
C TRP A 175 2.71 -3.90 -7.93
N ASN A 176 3.49 -4.35 -8.92
CA ASN A 176 4.46 -5.41 -8.66
C ASN A 176 5.69 -4.84 -7.91
N ILE A 177 6.60 -5.71 -7.45
CA ILE A 177 7.76 -5.29 -6.65
C ILE A 177 8.64 -4.31 -7.43
N ALA A 178 8.92 -4.57 -8.71
CA ALA A 178 9.78 -3.70 -9.52
C ALA A 178 9.17 -2.30 -9.72
N GLN A 179 7.87 -2.20 -9.97
CA GLN A 179 7.17 -0.92 -10.09
C GLN A 179 7.14 -0.16 -8.77
N PHE A 180 6.92 -0.88 -7.66
CA PHE A 180 6.97 -0.30 -6.33
C PHE A 180 8.36 0.27 -6.04
N ASP A 181 9.42 -0.45 -6.42
CA ASP A 181 10.80 -0.04 -6.18
C ASP A 181 11.18 1.20 -6.98
N ILE A 182 10.68 1.37 -8.21
CA ILE A 182 10.82 2.63 -8.97
C ILE A 182 10.25 3.82 -8.17
N MET A 183 9.07 3.65 -7.56
CA MET A 183 8.45 4.70 -6.73
C MET A 183 9.22 4.92 -5.42
N LEU A 184 9.75 3.85 -4.83
CA LEU A 184 10.59 3.91 -3.64
C LEU A 184 11.87 4.71 -3.91
N ASP A 185 12.55 4.43 -5.01
CA ASP A 185 13.79 5.11 -5.39
C ASP A 185 13.55 6.60 -5.64
N MET A 186 12.41 6.95 -6.25
CA MET A 186 12.04 8.34 -6.49
C MET A 186 11.75 9.13 -5.19
N LEU A 187 11.08 8.50 -4.22
CA LEU A 187 10.56 9.21 -3.04
C LEU A 187 11.42 9.06 -1.79
N SER A 188 12.18 7.97 -1.67
CA SER A 188 13.00 7.68 -0.48
C SER A 188 14.02 8.77 -0.13
N PRO A 189 14.67 9.50 -1.08
CA PRO A 189 15.60 10.58 -0.72
C PRO A 189 14.94 11.73 0.06
N PHE A 190 13.61 11.85 -0.05
CA PHE A 190 12.83 12.91 0.60
C PHE A 190 12.09 12.44 1.86
N LEU A 191 12.10 11.13 2.14
CA LEU A 191 11.48 10.54 3.32
C LEU A 191 12.49 10.44 4.47
N ARG A 192 12.17 11.06 5.60
CA ARG A 192 12.97 10.90 6.82
C ARG A 192 12.78 9.49 7.37
N SER A 193 13.86 8.72 7.42
CA SER A 193 13.90 7.50 8.21
C SER A 193 13.90 7.86 9.70
N SER A 194 13.04 7.21 10.48
CA SER A 194 13.07 7.24 11.94
C SER A 194 12.91 5.82 12.48
N CYS A 195 13.15 5.65 13.78
CA CYS A 195 12.93 4.37 14.46
C CYS A 195 11.48 3.84 14.35
N SER A 196 10.53 4.70 14.02
CA SER A 196 9.10 4.37 13.88
C SER A 196 8.56 4.55 12.46
N ARG A 197 9.39 4.99 11.51
CA ARG A 197 8.97 5.30 10.15
C ARG A 197 10.08 4.97 9.16
N GLU A 198 9.88 3.85 8.48
CA GLU A 198 10.74 3.39 7.41
C GLU A 198 10.14 3.78 6.04
N PRO A 199 10.94 4.25 5.06
CA PRO A 199 10.42 4.77 3.78
C PRO A 199 9.56 3.80 2.98
N ARG A 200 9.95 2.52 2.87
CA ARG A 200 9.19 1.49 2.12
C ARG A 200 7.81 1.31 2.72
N ASN A 201 7.71 1.16 4.04
CA ASN A 201 6.45 1.05 4.75
C ASN A 201 5.60 2.33 4.64
N ALA A 202 6.20 3.53 4.66
CA ALA A 202 5.45 4.77 4.46
C ALA A 202 4.80 4.83 3.07
N ILE A 203 5.53 4.45 2.02
CA ILE A 203 5.02 4.39 0.65
C ILE A 203 3.98 3.27 0.51
N ALA A 204 4.19 2.11 1.14
CA ALA A 204 3.23 1.02 1.17
C ALA A 204 1.91 1.44 1.82
N ILE A 205 1.95 2.16 2.94
CA ILE A 205 0.76 2.72 3.61
C ILE A 205 -0.06 3.59 2.66
N PHE A 206 0.60 4.45 1.88
CA PHE A 206 -0.06 5.32 0.91
C PHE A 206 -0.82 4.50 -0.15
N TRP A 207 -0.13 3.56 -0.79
CA TRP A 207 -0.72 2.75 -1.85
C TRP A 207 -1.77 1.77 -1.35
N ILE A 208 -1.58 1.16 -0.16
CA ILE A 208 -2.59 0.31 0.47
C ILE A 208 -3.87 1.09 0.73
N LYS A 209 -3.77 2.32 1.27
CA LYS A 209 -4.95 3.15 1.45
C LYS A 209 -5.65 3.44 0.11
N ALA A 210 -4.88 3.84 -0.90
CA ALA A 210 -5.43 4.16 -2.22
C ALA A 210 -6.07 2.94 -2.92
N LYS A 211 -5.50 1.74 -2.74
CA LYS A 211 -5.91 0.51 -3.43
C LYS A 211 -7.08 -0.22 -2.75
N THR A 212 -7.13 -0.21 -1.43
CA THR A 212 -8.03 -1.05 -0.62
C THR A 212 -9.14 -0.27 0.06
N ASP A 213 -8.99 1.05 0.16
CA ASP A 213 -9.86 1.96 0.91
C ASP A 213 -10.04 1.60 2.41
N LEU A 214 -9.16 0.79 2.98
CA LEU A 214 -9.16 0.51 4.42
C LEU A 214 -9.06 1.81 5.24
N SER A 215 -9.68 1.84 6.41
CA SER A 215 -9.54 2.97 7.33
C SER A 215 -8.09 3.11 7.82
N PHE A 216 -7.67 4.33 8.16
CA PHE A 216 -6.33 4.57 8.71
C PHE A 216 -6.06 3.73 9.97
N ASN A 217 -7.08 3.45 10.78
CA ASN A 217 -6.94 2.61 11.97
C ASN A 217 -6.74 1.12 11.64
N GLN A 218 -7.42 0.60 10.62
CA GLN A 218 -7.19 -0.75 10.11
C GLN A 218 -5.77 -0.89 9.57
N ILE A 219 -5.31 0.06 8.75
CA ILE A 219 -3.94 0.08 8.21
C ILE A 219 -2.93 0.16 9.36
N GLY A 220 -3.13 1.04 10.34
CA GLY A 220 -2.24 1.12 11.49
C GLY A 220 -2.14 -0.19 12.27
N SER A 221 -3.22 -0.98 12.30
CA SER A 221 -3.21 -2.30 12.93
C SER A 221 -2.42 -3.33 12.10
N LEU A 222 -2.44 -3.24 10.77
CA LEU A 222 -1.62 -4.08 9.89
C LEU A 222 -0.12 -3.82 10.09
N PHE A 223 0.27 -2.55 10.21
CA PHE A 223 1.66 -2.14 10.44
C PHE A 223 2.05 -2.09 11.93
N ASN A 224 1.21 -2.63 12.83
CA ASN A 224 1.42 -2.69 14.28
C ASN A 224 1.81 -1.35 14.94
N TYR A 225 1.20 -0.25 14.49
CA TYR A 225 1.33 1.05 15.14
C TYR A 225 0.73 0.99 16.56
N THR A 226 1.58 1.20 17.56
CA THR A 226 1.18 1.20 18.97
C THR A 226 0.42 2.47 19.37
N GLY A 227 -0.37 2.36 20.45
CA GLY A 227 -1.19 3.44 20.99
C GLY A 227 -2.69 3.15 20.88
N ASP A 228 -3.47 4.06 21.46
CA ASP A 228 -4.93 4.05 21.32
C ASP A 228 -5.36 4.26 19.85
N SER A 229 -6.65 4.03 19.59
CA SER A 229 -7.22 4.10 18.24
C SER A 229 -7.00 5.44 17.55
N GLU A 230 -7.04 6.55 18.28
CA GLU A 230 -6.93 7.89 17.71
C GLU A 230 -5.47 8.24 17.42
N THR A 231 -4.56 7.94 18.34
CA THR A 231 -3.12 8.09 18.13
C THR A 231 -2.65 7.28 16.91
N ARG A 232 -3.12 6.03 16.79
CA ARG A 232 -2.81 5.15 15.66
C ARG A 232 -3.33 5.72 14.35
N ARG A 233 -4.61 6.08 14.29
CA ARG A 233 -5.26 6.67 13.12
C ARG A 233 -4.51 7.92 12.65
N LYS A 234 -4.16 8.82 13.57
CA LYS A 234 -3.46 10.07 13.26
C LYS A 234 -2.07 9.82 12.67
N ARG A 235 -1.27 8.92 13.25
CA ARG A 235 0.07 8.59 12.73
C ARG A 235 0.04 8.06 11.30
N VAL A 236 -0.93 7.20 10.98
CA VAL A 236 -1.09 6.66 9.62
C VAL A 236 -1.55 7.75 8.66
N ALA A 237 -2.50 8.61 9.07
CA ALA A 237 -2.95 9.75 8.28
C ALA A 237 -1.79 10.72 7.97
N ASP A 238 -1.00 11.09 8.99
CA ASP A 238 0.17 11.96 8.82
C ASP A 238 1.21 11.33 7.86
N THR A 239 1.37 10.00 7.92
CA THR A 239 2.25 9.25 7.02
C THR A 239 1.73 9.27 5.58
N PHE A 240 0.42 9.02 5.39
CA PHE A 240 -0.25 9.12 4.10
C PHE A 240 -0.09 10.51 3.49
N ASP A 241 -0.38 11.57 4.26
CA ASP A 241 -0.32 12.95 3.77
C ASP A 241 1.09 13.39 3.41
N SER A 242 2.10 12.96 4.18
CA SER A 242 3.48 13.28 3.85
C SER A 242 3.94 12.60 2.57
N VAL A 243 3.53 11.35 2.28
CA VAL A 243 3.80 10.73 0.97
C VAL A 243 3.05 11.46 -0.15
N ARG A 244 1.78 11.83 0.06
CA ARG A 244 0.99 12.63 -0.88
C ARG A 244 1.69 13.93 -1.27
N ILE A 245 2.18 14.68 -0.27
CA ILE A 245 2.92 15.93 -0.50
C ILE A 245 4.19 15.68 -1.32
N LEU A 246 4.92 14.59 -1.05
CA LEU A 246 6.13 14.25 -1.80
C LEU A 246 5.83 13.86 -3.25
N LEU A 247 4.73 13.14 -3.51
CA LEU A 247 4.27 12.84 -4.86
C LEU A 247 3.94 14.13 -5.62
N VAL A 248 3.16 15.03 -5.02
CA VAL A 248 2.82 16.33 -5.65
C VAL A 248 4.05 17.17 -5.95
N ARG A 249 5.08 17.11 -5.09
CA ARG A 249 6.29 17.91 -5.25
C ARG A 249 7.31 17.31 -6.22
N ASN A 250 7.48 15.99 -6.22
CA ASN A 250 8.61 15.34 -6.88
C ASN A 250 8.21 14.37 -8.00
N PHE A 251 6.96 13.87 -8.02
CA PHE A 251 6.48 13.01 -9.09
C PHE A 251 5.67 13.79 -10.11
N VAL A 252 4.67 14.56 -9.65
CA VAL A 252 3.71 15.25 -10.54
C VAL A 252 4.40 16.18 -11.55
N PRO A 253 5.33 17.07 -11.16
CA PRO A 253 5.96 18.00 -12.11
C PRO A 253 6.83 17.33 -13.18
N LEU A 254 7.19 16.06 -12.97
CA LEU A 254 8.02 15.27 -13.88
C LEU A 254 7.20 14.37 -14.81
N ASN A 255 5.90 14.20 -14.56
CA ASN A 255 5.08 13.20 -15.26
C ASN A 255 3.70 13.73 -15.67
N LEU A 256 3.25 14.89 -15.16
CA LEU A 256 1.96 15.50 -15.46
C LEU A 256 2.08 17.01 -15.59
N GLY A 257 1.24 17.60 -16.43
CA GLY A 257 1.24 19.03 -16.74
C GLY A 257 2.27 19.38 -17.83
N VAL A 258 2.13 20.55 -18.44
CA VAL A 258 2.90 20.91 -19.65
C VAL A 258 4.41 21.02 -19.47
N TYR A 259 4.92 21.15 -18.25
CA TYR A 259 6.34 21.38 -18.00
C TYR A 259 7.21 20.13 -18.12
N HIS A 260 6.63 18.93 -18.05
CA HIS A 260 7.40 17.69 -18.16
C HIS A 260 7.66 17.26 -19.62
N LEU A 261 6.98 17.88 -20.59
CA LEU A 261 7.00 17.49 -21.99
C LEU A 261 7.32 18.69 -22.88
N THR A 262 8.42 18.61 -23.63
CA THR A 262 8.74 19.61 -24.66
C THR A 262 7.81 19.47 -25.86
N ARG A 263 7.68 20.54 -26.68
CA ARG A 263 6.86 20.48 -27.92
C ARG A 263 7.36 19.42 -28.90
N ASP A 264 8.66 19.26 -29.06
CA ASP A 264 9.23 18.23 -29.94
C ASP A 264 8.88 16.81 -29.46
N GLN A 265 8.91 16.58 -28.13
CA GLN A 265 8.48 15.31 -27.55
C GLN A 265 6.96 15.11 -27.71
N ALA A 266 6.15 16.15 -27.54
CA ALA A 266 4.71 16.09 -27.78
C ALA A 266 4.36 15.69 -29.22
N LEU A 267 5.10 16.17 -30.22
CA LEU A 267 4.90 15.80 -31.62
C LEU A 267 5.24 14.33 -31.91
N ILE A 268 6.11 13.70 -31.12
CA ILE A 268 6.40 12.26 -31.23
C ILE A 268 5.15 11.43 -30.91
N HIS A 269 4.32 11.90 -29.98
CA HIS A 269 3.08 11.24 -29.56
C HIS A 269 1.92 11.37 -30.56
N ASN A 270 2.11 12.11 -31.67
CA ASN A 270 1.18 12.05 -32.79
C ASN A 270 1.27 10.70 -33.50
N THR A 271 0.12 10.06 -33.70
CA THR A 271 0.00 8.84 -34.51
C THR A 271 0.21 9.12 -36.00
N ALA A 272 0.41 8.08 -36.80
CA ALA A 272 0.48 8.19 -38.25
C ALA A 272 -0.77 8.88 -38.84
N PHE A 273 -1.95 8.62 -38.28
CA PHE A 273 -3.19 9.29 -38.68
C PHE A 273 -3.15 10.79 -38.37
N SER A 274 -2.80 11.18 -37.15
CA SER A 274 -2.75 12.60 -36.76
C SER A 274 -1.76 13.39 -37.64
N LYS A 275 -0.62 12.78 -37.99
CA LYS A 275 0.37 13.37 -38.90
C LYS A 275 -0.16 13.51 -40.33
N GLU A 276 -0.86 12.49 -40.84
CA GLU A 276 -1.44 12.54 -42.19
C GLU A 276 -2.51 13.64 -42.31
N PHE A 277 -3.36 13.80 -41.30
CA PHE A 277 -4.47 14.75 -41.35
C PHE A 277 -4.07 16.18 -40.97
N TRP A 278 -3.10 16.34 -40.07
CA TRP A 278 -2.80 17.63 -39.43
C TRP A 278 -1.31 17.99 -39.42
N ASP A 279 -0.47 17.23 -40.13
CA ASP A 279 0.97 17.47 -40.27
C ASP A 279 1.69 17.55 -38.90
N ASN A 280 2.65 18.47 -38.73
CA ASN A 280 3.43 18.64 -37.51
C ASN A 280 2.76 19.60 -36.50
N LYS A 281 1.47 19.40 -36.22
CA LYS A 281 0.73 20.14 -35.19
C LYS A 281 0.53 19.28 -33.95
N VAL A 282 0.72 19.85 -32.76
CA VAL A 282 0.45 19.10 -31.53
C VAL A 282 -1.05 18.81 -31.47
N THR A 283 -1.40 17.54 -31.28
CA THR A 283 -2.79 17.10 -31.15
C THR A 283 -3.05 16.67 -29.71
N ILE A 284 -4.09 17.22 -29.09
CA ILE A 284 -4.52 16.87 -27.74
C ILE A 284 -6.00 16.49 -27.76
N ILE A 285 -6.31 15.35 -27.15
CA ILE A 285 -7.65 14.86 -26.88
C ILE A 285 -8.04 15.32 -25.48
N TRP A 286 -9.20 15.97 -25.39
CA TRP A 286 -9.83 16.35 -24.13
C TRP A 286 -10.96 15.38 -23.82
N ASP A 287 -10.88 14.71 -22.67
CA ASP A 287 -11.93 13.80 -22.23
C ASP A 287 -12.26 13.95 -20.74
N GLY A 288 -13.55 13.99 -20.45
CA GLY A 288 -14.09 14.10 -19.10
C GLY A 288 -14.24 12.72 -18.47
N THR A 289 -13.43 12.43 -17.45
CA THR A 289 -13.58 11.22 -16.63
C THR A 289 -14.13 11.54 -15.24
N TYR A 290 -14.52 10.51 -14.49
CA TYR A 290 -15.07 10.69 -13.15
C TYR A 290 -14.71 9.56 -12.19
N ILE A 291 -14.63 9.92 -10.91
CA ILE A 291 -14.51 8.99 -9.81
C ILE A 291 -15.81 9.03 -9.01
N TYR A 292 -16.45 7.86 -8.84
CA TYR A 292 -17.59 7.74 -7.95
C TYR A 292 -17.14 7.90 -6.51
N ILE A 293 -17.93 8.63 -5.74
CA ILE A 293 -17.70 8.84 -4.31
C ILE A 293 -18.96 8.53 -3.54
N GLU A 294 -18.80 8.26 -2.24
CA GLU A 294 -19.94 8.11 -1.35
C GLU A 294 -20.65 9.43 -1.09
N LYS A 295 -21.90 9.34 -0.64
CA LYS A 295 -22.68 10.50 -0.25
C LYS A 295 -22.03 11.18 0.95
N SER A 296 -21.66 12.45 0.79
CA SER A 296 -21.11 13.24 1.89
C SER A 296 -22.19 13.63 2.91
N SER A 297 -21.80 13.70 4.19
CA SER A 297 -22.62 14.32 5.24
C SER A 297 -22.63 15.85 5.16
N ASP A 298 -21.64 16.45 4.48
CA ASP A 298 -21.62 17.87 4.16
C ASP A 298 -22.66 18.17 3.07
N HIS A 299 -23.65 19.00 3.40
CA HIS A 299 -24.75 19.35 2.50
C HIS A 299 -24.31 20.05 1.21
N TYR A 300 -23.26 20.87 1.25
CA TYR A 300 -22.72 21.54 0.07
C TYR A 300 -22.01 20.54 -0.85
N LEU A 301 -21.13 19.70 -0.29
CA LEU A 301 -20.44 18.66 -1.06
C LEU A 301 -21.43 17.64 -1.63
N ASN A 302 -22.42 17.21 -0.85
CA ASN A 302 -23.47 16.30 -1.28
C ASN A 302 -24.20 16.84 -2.53
N ARG A 303 -24.60 18.11 -2.54
CA ARG A 303 -25.27 18.73 -3.70
C ARG A 303 -24.34 18.94 -4.89
N SER A 304 -23.13 19.44 -4.67
CA SER A 304 -22.19 19.76 -5.75
C SER A 304 -21.58 18.52 -6.43
N THR A 305 -21.57 17.37 -5.75
CA THR A 305 -21.04 16.11 -6.29
C THR A 305 -22.11 15.22 -6.92
N TYR A 306 -23.40 15.50 -6.70
CA TYR A 306 -24.47 14.69 -7.30
C TYR A 306 -24.62 15.03 -8.79
N SER A 307 -24.27 14.08 -9.66
CA SER A 307 -24.49 14.22 -11.10
C SER A 307 -25.90 13.76 -11.46
N GLY A 308 -26.72 14.70 -11.94
CA GLY A 308 -28.07 14.38 -12.43
C GLY A 308 -28.07 13.43 -13.63
N GLN A 309 -27.06 13.50 -14.50
CA GLN A 309 -26.93 12.62 -15.67
C GLN A 309 -26.61 11.18 -15.28
N LYS A 310 -25.77 10.98 -14.26
CA LYS A 310 -25.34 9.65 -13.80
C LYS A 310 -26.19 9.13 -12.63
N CYS A 311 -27.08 9.96 -12.09
CA CYS A 311 -27.90 9.71 -10.90
C CYS A 311 -27.08 9.22 -9.69
N ARG A 312 -25.85 9.72 -9.53
CA ARG A 312 -24.88 9.28 -8.51
C ARG A 312 -23.93 10.40 -8.10
N HIS A 313 -23.33 10.27 -6.92
CA HIS A 313 -22.25 11.14 -6.46
C HIS A 313 -20.94 10.80 -7.16
N LEU A 314 -20.30 11.82 -7.72
CA LEU A 314 -19.02 11.73 -8.39
C LEU A 314 -18.28 13.07 -8.37
N VAL A 315 -16.97 12.99 -8.53
CA VAL A 315 -16.13 14.12 -8.92
C VAL A 315 -15.59 13.88 -10.32
N LYS A 316 -15.39 14.95 -11.07
CA LYS A 316 -14.93 14.90 -12.46
C LYS A 316 -13.47 15.31 -12.58
N PHE A 317 -12.79 14.79 -13.60
CA PHE A 317 -11.45 15.19 -13.99
C PHE A 317 -11.42 15.36 -15.51
N MET A 318 -10.62 16.30 -16.00
CA MET A 318 -10.36 16.50 -17.42
C MET A 318 -9.00 15.90 -17.76
N SER A 319 -8.99 14.84 -18.55
CA SER A 319 -7.75 14.23 -19.05
C SER A 319 -7.37 14.89 -20.37
N LEU A 320 -6.11 15.32 -20.46
CA LEU A 320 -5.49 15.83 -21.68
C LEU A 320 -4.53 14.75 -22.17
N VAL A 321 -4.80 14.18 -23.33
CA VAL A 321 -4.11 12.95 -23.79
C VAL A 321 -3.69 13.12 -25.24
N HIS A 322 -2.48 12.67 -25.58
CA HIS A 322 -2.02 12.61 -26.96
C HIS A 322 -2.68 11.45 -27.73
N PRO A 323 -2.64 11.45 -29.08
CA PRO A 323 -3.30 10.43 -29.90
C PRO A 323 -2.84 8.98 -29.66
N ASP A 324 -1.63 8.77 -29.15
CA ASP A 324 -1.11 7.44 -28.79
C ASP A 324 -1.51 6.96 -27.39
N GLY A 325 -2.27 7.77 -26.64
CA GLY A 325 -2.68 7.49 -25.26
C GLY A 325 -1.74 8.05 -24.20
N TYR A 326 -0.66 8.75 -24.57
CA TYR A 326 0.22 9.40 -23.60
C TYR A 326 -0.52 10.54 -22.87
N VAL A 327 -0.55 10.49 -21.54
CA VAL A 327 -1.25 11.49 -20.72
C VAL A 327 -0.37 12.72 -20.54
N LEU A 328 -0.84 13.87 -21.04
CA LEU A 328 -0.19 15.16 -20.81
C LEU A 328 -0.52 15.70 -19.41
N ASP A 329 -1.80 15.72 -19.04
CA ASP A 329 -2.27 16.16 -17.73
C ASP A 329 -3.61 15.53 -17.36
N THR A 330 -3.95 15.52 -16.09
CA THR A 330 -5.29 15.19 -15.59
C THR A 330 -5.69 16.23 -14.55
N ILE A 331 -6.60 17.12 -14.94
CA ILE A 331 -6.93 18.32 -14.19
C ILE A 331 -8.22 18.09 -13.40
N GLY A 332 -8.24 18.53 -12.14
CA GLY A 332 -9.40 18.40 -11.25
C GLY A 332 -8.98 18.28 -9.78
N PRO A 333 -9.89 17.86 -8.89
CA PRO A 333 -11.28 17.47 -9.18
C PRO A 333 -12.21 18.65 -9.46
N PHE A 334 -13.23 18.42 -10.28
CA PHE A 334 -14.36 19.31 -10.54
C PHE A 334 -15.67 18.74 -9.98
N GLN A 335 -16.65 19.63 -9.78
CA GLN A 335 -17.98 19.28 -9.28
C GLN A 335 -18.71 18.32 -10.24
N GLY A 336 -19.45 17.36 -9.69
CA GLY A 336 -20.20 16.37 -10.48
C GLY A 336 -21.37 16.95 -11.27
N THR A 337 -21.81 18.16 -10.91
CA THR A 337 -22.82 18.95 -11.61
C THR A 337 -22.28 19.68 -12.84
N ALA A 338 -20.96 19.90 -12.93
CA ALA A 338 -20.35 20.62 -14.04
C ALA A 338 -20.32 19.74 -15.30
N ASN A 339 -20.71 20.30 -16.45
CA ASN A 339 -20.56 19.63 -17.74
C ASN A 339 -19.15 19.85 -18.31
N ASP A 340 -18.80 19.09 -19.34
CA ASP A 340 -17.41 19.04 -19.83
C ASP A 340 -16.99 20.37 -20.50
N ALA A 341 -17.92 21.04 -21.20
CA ALA A 341 -17.68 22.40 -21.72
C ALA A 341 -17.41 23.43 -20.60
N THR A 342 -18.14 23.36 -19.48
CA THR A 342 -17.95 24.27 -18.34
C THR A 342 -16.60 24.02 -17.67
N ILE A 343 -16.22 22.75 -17.51
CA ILE A 343 -14.92 22.36 -16.98
C ILE A 343 -13.79 22.85 -17.90
N ALA A 344 -13.92 22.64 -19.21
CA ALA A 344 -12.93 23.09 -20.17
C ALA A 344 -12.77 24.62 -20.17
N GLN A 345 -13.88 25.37 -20.12
CA GLN A 345 -13.86 26.82 -20.01
C GLN A 345 -13.10 27.27 -18.74
N GLN A 346 -13.39 26.64 -17.59
CA GLN A 346 -12.69 26.94 -16.34
C GLN A 346 -11.19 26.64 -16.45
N ILE A 347 -10.79 25.54 -17.09
CA ILE A 347 -9.38 25.20 -17.31
C ILE A 347 -8.68 26.28 -18.13
N ILE A 348 -9.27 26.68 -19.25
CA ILE A 348 -8.75 27.75 -20.11
C ILE A 348 -8.57 29.05 -19.31
N GLU A 349 -9.54 29.43 -18.47
CA GLU A 349 -9.48 30.67 -17.69
C GLU A 349 -8.46 30.65 -16.54
N THR A 350 -8.12 29.47 -16.02
CA THR A 350 -7.32 29.34 -14.78
C THR A 350 -5.92 28.78 -14.99
N ARG A 351 -5.66 28.10 -16.11
CA ARG A 351 -4.41 27.40 -16.39
C ARG A 351 -3.66 28.07 -17.55
N ASN A 352 -3.14 29.27 -17.29
CA ASN A 352 -2.44 30.09 -18.28
C ASN A 352 -1.24 29.37 -18.91
N GLU A 353 -0.59 28.47 -18.18
CA GLU A 353 0.54 27.70 -18.70
C GLU A 353 0.14 26.75 -19.83
N LEU A 354 -1.10 26.25 -19.87
CA LEU A 354 -1.59 25.44 -20.99
C LEU A 354 -1.70 26.30 -22.25
N ILE A 355 -2.30 27.49 -22.11
CA ILE A 355 -2.46 28.45 -23.21
C ILE A 355 -1.10 28.89 -23.75
N GLN A 356 -0.11 29.08 -22.87
CA GLN A 356 1.24 29.49 -23.27
C GLN A 356 2.04 28.36 -23.95
N TRP A 357 1.69 27.10 -23.67
CA TRP A 357 2.40 25.95 -24.22
C TRP A 357 1.85 25.51 -25.58
N TRP A 358 0.55 25.74 -25.85
CA TRP A 358 -0.06 25.49 -27.15
C TRP A 358 0.24 26.60 -28.15
N ASP A 359 0.45 26.22 -29.42
CA ASP A 359 0.64 27.15 -30.52
C ASP A 359 -0.65 27.36 -31.31
N TYR A 360 -0.69 28.48 -32.03
CA TYR A 360 -1.74 28.75 -33.01
C TYR A 360 -1.83 27.61 -34.03
N GLY A 361 -3.03 27.09 -34.23
CA GLY A 361 -3.32 26.00 -35.15
C GLY A 361 -3.13 24.59 -34.57
N ASP A 362 -2.66 24.43 -33.33
CA ASP A 362 -2.64 23.12 -32.65
C ASP A 362 -4.05 22.52 -32.60
N ILE A 363 -4.14 21.18 -32.62
CA ILE A 363 -5.39 20.46 -32.77
C ILE A 363 -5.97 20.06 -31.42
N MET A 364 -7.22 20.43 -31.16
CA MET A 364 -7.97 20.02 -29.99
C MET A 364 -9.09 19.07 -30.41
N ILE A 365 -9.00 17.81 -30.01
CA ILE A 365 -10.05 16.81 -30.26
C ILE A 365 -10.96 16.77 -29.03
N CYS A 366 -12.25 17.02 -29.25
CA CYS A 366 -13.23 17.04 -28.19
C CYS A 366 -14.49 16.28 -28.61
N ASP A 367 -15.14 15.61 -27.67
CA ASP A 367 -16.43 14.97 -27.92
C ASP A 367 -17.57 16.01 -28.00
N ARG A 368 -18.83 15.54 -28.06
CA ARG A 368 -20.00 16.43 -28.20
C ARG A 368 -20.32 17.23 -26.94
N GLY A 369 -19.84 16.81 -25.77
CA GLY A 369 -20.02 17.48 -24.48
C GLY A 369 -19.31 18.84 -24.39
N PHE A 370 -18.38 19.13 -25.31
CA PHE A 370 -17.60 20.37 -25.36
C PHE A 370 -18.16 21.45 -26.29
N ARG A 371 -19.35 21.23 -26.88
CA ARG A 371 -19.92 22.15 -27.90
C ARG A 371 -19.82 23.63 -27.53
N ASP A 372 -20.15 23.95 -26.28
CA ASP A 372 -20.27 25.33 -25.84
C ASP A 372 -18.91 26.03 -25.65
N VAL A 373 -17.80 25.27 -25.61
CA VAL A 373 -16.43 25.81 -25.49
C VAL A 373 -15.66 25.83 -26.83
N ILE A 374 -16.19 25.19 -27.89
CA ILE A 374 -15.53 25.13 -29.21
C ILE A 374 -15.18 26.53 -29.75
N LYS A 375 -16.09 27.49 -29.60
CA LYS A 375 -15.85 28.88 -30.06
C LYS A 375 -14.76 29.56 -29.25
N THR A 376 -14.68 29.31 -27.95
CA THR A 376 -13.63 29.85 -27.08
C THR A 376 -12.27 29.33 -27.53
N LEU A 377 -12.14 28.01 -27.71
CA LEU A 377 -10.91 27.37 -28.19
C LEU A 377 -10.50 27.87 -29.57
N GLY A 378 -11.44 28.01 -30.52
CA GLY A 378 -11.17 28.59 -31.82
C GLY A 378 -10.76 30.06 -31.78
N GLY A 379 -11.33 30.84 -30.85
CA GLY A 379 -10.96 32.23 -30.61
C GLY A 379 -9.53 32.41 -30.08
N LEU A 380 -8.98 31.38 -29.43
CA LEU A 380 -7.57 31.31 -29.01
C LEU A 380 -6.63 30.86 -30.13
N GLY A 381 -7.17 30.53 -31.30
CA GLY A 381 -6.40 30.13 -32.48
C GLY A 381 -6.21 28.63 -32.65
N TYR A 382 -6.86 27.79 -31.84
CA TYR A 382 -6.76 26.32 -31.96
C TYR A 382 -7.74 25.76 -32.99
N GLU A 383 -7.35 24.67 -33.65
CA GLU A 383 -8.25 23.93 -34.53
C GLU A 383 -9.00 22.84 -33.75
N VAL A 384 -10.29 23.08 -33.50
CA VAL A 384 -11.12 22.13 -32.76
C VAL A 384 -11.78 21.12 -33.70
N LYS A 385 -11.60 19.82 -33.44
CA LYS A 385 -12.27 18.72 -34.14
C LYS A 385 -13.26 18.05 -33.18
N SER A 386 -14.53 17.99 -33.57
CA SER A 386 -15.60 17.36 -32.78
C SER A 386 -16.63 16.70 -33.70
N PRO A 387 -17.25 15.57 -33.31
CA PRO A 387 -18.26 14.90 -34.13
C PRO A 387 -19.46 15.80 -34.45
N ALA A 388 -19.79 15.93 -35.74
CA ALA A 388 -20.95 16.69 -36.19
C ALA A 388 -22.26 15.89 -35.99
N TYR A 389 -23.39 16.59 -35.82
CA TYR A 389 -24.69 15.95 -35.97
C TYR A 389 -24.91 15.60 -37.44
N LEU A 390 -25.24 14.33 -37.72
CA LEU A 390 -25.80 13.96 -39.00
C LEU A 390 -27.17 14.63 -39.14
N ASN A 391 -27.32 15.52 -40.10
CA ASN A 391 -28.64 15.99 -40.48
C ASN A 391 -29.44 14.80 -41.02
N LYS A 392 -30.75 14.70 -40.73
CA LYS A 392 -31.62 13.60 -41.22
C LYS A 392 -31.54 13.39 -42.75
N SER A 393 -31.12 14.42 -43.50
CA SER A 393 -30.92 14.39 -44.95
C SER A 393 -29.55 13.85 -45.42
N GLN A 394 -28.57 13.64 -44.54
CA GLN A 394 -27.22 13.19 -44.91
C GLN A 394 -27.03 11.66 -44.84
N ILE A 395 -28.06 10.90 -44.47
CA ILE A 395 -27.96 9.45 -44.22
C ILE A 395 -27.62 8.63 -45.49
N ASN A 396 -27.69 9.22 -46.70
CA ASN A 396 -27.58 8.47 -47.97
C ASN A 396 -26.44 8.92 -48.89
N THR A 397 -25.20 9.02 -48.40
CA THR A 397 -24.06 9.02 -49.34
C THR A 397 -22.88 8.23 -48.81
N THR A 398 -22.43 7.29 -49.63
CA THR A 398 -21.37 6.30 -49.41
C THR A 398 -20.01 6.93 -49.01
N GLN A 399 -19.86 8.25 -49.13
CA GLN A 399 -18.70 9.01 -48.64
C GLN A 399 -18.61 9.09 -47.10
N GLN A 400 -19.69 8.84 -46.37
CA GLN A 400 -19.70 8.98 -44.90
C GLN A 400 -19.02 7.82 -44.14
N LYS A 401 -18.80 6.66 -44.80
CA LYS A 401 -18.09 5.53 -44.17
C LYS A 401 -16.60 5.80 -43.97
N LEU A 402 -16.01 6.75 -44.69
CA LEU A 402 -14.61 7.14 -44.53
C LEU A 402 -14.38 8.15 -43.40
N MET A 403 -15.40 8.94 -43.02
CA MET A 403 -15.31 9.88 -41.89
C MET A 403 -15.65 9.27 -40.52
N ASN A 404 -16.06 7.99 -40.47
CA ASN A 404 -16.34 7.27 -39.22
C ASN A 404 -15.21 6.30 -38.82
N LEU A 405 -14.07 6.37 -39.49
CA LEU A 405 -12.87 5.56 -39.23
C LEU A 405 -11.63 6.40 -38.85
N VAL A 406 -11.83 7.69 -38.61
CA VAL A 406 -10.87 8.65 -38.05
C VAL A 406 -11.59 9.38 -36.93
#